data_AF-A0A1X9Z1H8-F1
#
_entry.id   AF-A0A1X9Z1H8-F1
#
_cell.length_a   1.000
_cell.length_b   1.000
_cell.length_c   1.000
_cell.angle_alpha   90.00
_cell.angle_beta   90.00
_cell.angle_gamma   90.00
#
_symmetry.space_group_name_H-M   'P 1'
#
loop_
_entity.id
_entity.type
_entity.pdbx_description
1 polymer ?
#
loop_
_entity_poly.entity_id
_entity_poly.type
_entity_poly.pdbx_seq_one_letter_code
_entity_poly.pdbx_strand_id
1 'polypeptide(L)'
;MKSLLSLALVATGLSAFAQDAAKDPATIVITPQHTLSKNDTAFRKAIAKWSDETLKSTDYKNIKAQPSAEVFPGAVKAGFQFVNKTVSIEHKKMADSLVSIVSTLGYSGYDNATMYSTGLYAKAGEYVEIDVPKNANVNDLEVQIGAHSDRLNYWVAGKEDWRRMPIITKKQQLVIGKNRLASPFGGLIYINVKPKAESRKIDFKISHAVAAPLFVLGKSTQSDWENQLKNNKAPWGEMATENVILTLPDSVLQTIKNPEEVLKLWDLVVLGELDLANMPAPFYRAQRMVPDEHIGGGYMHSGYPIMIHHSPSRKMLSNEIMANPELLMKPSKGGANWGFFHEIGHNMQNLNWVFGGTTEVSNNFFSIYMFDRLMGGRDDSHTGVSSANTQKMMKKYFAEGASYEKWKSDAFLGLIMFRQMQEGFGWESFKAFFKEYQKIGPSIGRLNDQQKRDLWVKTYSNVVKRNLAPFFNTWGVGISEETQKELSGLRAWKPYNFPPVN
;
A
#
# COMPACT_ATOMS: atom_id res chain seq x y z
N MET A 1 5.77 -37.23 59.98
CA MET A 1 6.40 -37.15 58.65
C MET A 1 5.35 -37.56 57.62
N LYS A 2 5.24 -36.79 56.52
CA LYS A 2 4.34 -36.94 55.34
C LYS A 2 2.97 -36.25 55.37
N SER A 3 3.01 -35.08 54.71
CA SER A 3 2.01 -34.33 53.93
C SER A 3 0.77 -35.10 53.43
N LEU A 4 -0.39 -34.44 53.58
CA LEU A 4 -1.63 -34.67 52.83
C LEU A 4 -1.87 -33.42 51.96
N LEU A 5 -1.92 -33.60 50.64
CA LEU A 5 -2.41 -32.62 49.67
C LEU A 5 -3.93 -32.73 49.57
N SER A 6 -4.62 -31.60 49.70
CA SER A 6 -6.01 -31.44 49.28
C SER A 6 -6.03 -30.59 48.02
N LEU A 7 -6.43 -31.19 46.90
CA LEU A 7 -6.67 -30.52 45.62
C LEU A 7 -8.02 -29.78 45.69
N ALA A 8 -8.00 -28.46 45.52
CA ALA A 8 -9.20 -27.67 45.23
C ALA A 8 -9.31 -27.47 43.71
N LEU A 9 -10.31 -28.12 43.11
CA LEU A 9 -10.76 -27.87 41.73
C LEU A 9 -11.39 -26.47 41.66
N VAL A 10 -10.87 -25.60 40.80
CA VAL A 10 -11.58 -24.39 40.35
C VAL A 10 -12.08 -24.63 38.94
N ALA A 11 -13.40 -24.46 38.78
CA ALA A 11 -14.19 -24.88 37.64
C ALA A 11 -13.82 -24.14 36.34
N THR A 12 -13.43 -24.92 35.33
CA THR A 12 -13.51 -24.55 33.91
C THR A 12 -14.80 -25.11 33.35
N GLY A 13 -15.77 -24.23 33.05
CA GLY A 13 -17.06 -24.64 32.51
C GLY A 13 -17.95 -23.45 32.19
N LEU A 14 -17.57 -22.65 31.20
CA LEU A 14 -18.55 -21.83 30.47
C LEU A 14 -19.01 -22.64 29.27
N SER A 15 -20.12 -23.32 29.51
CA SER A 15 -20.92 -24.10 28.59
C SER A 15 -21.33 -23.30 27.35
N ALA A 16 -21.28 -23.98 26.21
CA ALA A 16 -21.68 -23.56 24.87
C ALA A 16 -23.20 -23.32 24.69
N PHE A 17 -23.86 -22.68 25.65
CA PHE A 17 -25.31 -22.40 25.64
C PHE A 17 -25.64 -20.95 26.07
N ALA A 18 -24.84 -19.98 25.64
CA ALA A 18 -25.13 -18.55 25.80
C ALA A 18 -24.83 -17.71 24.54
N GLN A 19 -24.83 -18.34 23.36
CA GLN A 19 -24.55 -17.64 22.09
C GLN A 19 -25.81 -17.09 21.38
N ASP A 20 -26.93 -17.01 22.11
CA ASP A 20 -28.10 -16.19 21.77
C ASP A 20 -28.15 -14.88 22.57
N ALA A 21 -27.05 -14.51 23.26
CA ALA A 21 -26.87 -13.13 23.70
C ALA A 21 -26.96 -12.24 22.45
N ALA A 22 -27.98 -11.37 22.40
CA ALA A 22 -28.40 -10.62 21.23
C ALA A 22 -27.20 -10.13 20.42
N LYS A 23 -27.10 -10.57 19.16
CA LYS A 23 -26.08 -10.13 18.22
C LYS A 23 -26.12 -8.60 18.10
N ASP A 24 -25.26 -7.93 18.84
CA ASP A 24 -25.17 -6.48 18.89
C ASP A 24 -23.87 -6.01 18.21
N PRO A 25 -23.97 -5.19 17.15
CA PRO A 25 -22.81 -4.61 16.49
C PRO A 25 -21.83 -3.88 17.42
N ALA A 26 -22.33 -3.27 18.49
CA ALA A 26 -21.49 -2.48 19.41
C ALA A 26 -20.60 -3.34 20.31
N THR A 27 -21.01 -4.58 20.58
CA THR A 27 -20.38 -5.45 21.59
C THR A 27 -19.80 -6.75 21.03
N ILE A 28 -20.06 -7.09 19.76
CA ILE A 28 -19.47 -8.26 19.09
C ILE A 28 -17.94 -8.24 19.12
N VAL A 29 -17.33 -9.39 19.38
CA VAL A 29 -15.87 -9.58 19.30
C VAL A 29 -15.53 -10.31 18.02
N ILE A 30 -14.85 -9.62 17.09
CA ILE A 30 -14.36 -10.18 15.82
C ILE A 30 -12.83 -10.14 15.85
N THR A 31 -12.20 -11.31 15.78
CA THR A 31 -10.75 -11.47 15.88
C THR A 31 -10.27 -12.54 14.88
N PRO A 32 -8.95 -12.69 14.67
CA PRO A 32 -8.42 -13.75 13.81
C PRO A 32 -8.76 -15.16 14.31
N GLN A 33 -8.88 -15.33 15.63
CA GLN A 33 -9.23 -16.59 16.28
C GLN A 33 -10.75 -16.80 16.39
N HIS A 34 -11.53 -15.72 16.36
CA HIS A 34 -12.99 -15.73 16.43
C HIS A 34 -13.57 -14.87 15.30
N THR A 35 -13.61 -15.45 14.09
CA THR A 35 -14.01 -14.75 12.88
C THR A 35 -15.53 -14.63 12.75
N LEU A 36 -16.01 -13.54 12.13
CA LEU A 36 -17.43 -13.41 11.78
C LEU A 36 -17.69 -14.08 10.43
N SER A 37 -18.57 -15.08 10.43
CA SER A 37 -18.87 -15.87 9.23
C SER A 37 -19.44 -15.03 8.09
N LYS A 38 -18.95 -15.29 6.87
CA LYS A 38 -19.46 -14.67 5.64
C LYS A 38 -20.94 -14.91 5.39
N ASN A 39 -21.47 -16.00 5.94
CA ASN A 39 -22.86 -16.42 5.79
C ASN A 39 -23.82 -15.59 6.66
N ASP A 40 -23.32 -14.88 7.68
CA ASP A 40 -24.13 -14.02 8.56
C ASP A 40 -24.43 -12.65 7.93
N THR A 41 -25.04 -12.68 6.74
CA THR A 41 -25.15 -11.50 5.87
C THR A 41 -25.96 -10.35 6.48
N ALA A 42 -27.03 -10.65 7.22
CA ALA A 42 -27.86 -9.65 7.89
C ALA A 42 -27.07 -8.94 9.01
N PHE A 43 -26.37 -9.70 9.85
CA PHE A 43 -25.59 -9.12 10.93
C PHE A 43 -24.35 -8.38 10.42
N ARG A 44 -23.67 -8.88 9.38
CA ARG A 44 -22.58 -8.15 8.71
C ARG A 44 -23.02 -6.78 8.19
N LYS A 45 -24.22 -6.70 7.60
CA LYS A 45 -24.81 -5.40 7.19
C LYS A 45 -25.06 -4.50 8.39
N ALA A 46 -25.61 -5.04 9.48
CA ALA A 46 -25.83 -4.29 10.71
C ALA A 46 -24.50 -3.76 11.32
N ILE A 47 -23.44 -4.57 11.32
CA ILE A 47 -22.11 -4.17 11.80
C ILE A 47 -21.49 -3.09 10.93
N ALA A 48 -21.53 -3.23 9.61
CA ALA A 48 -21.01 -2.21 8.70
C ALA A 48 -21.75 -0.88 8.88
N LYS A 49 -23.09 -0.93 8.97
CA LYS A 49 -23.92 0.25 9.22
C LYS A 49 -23.59 0.90 10.56
N TRP A 50 -23.54 0.13 11.64
CA TRP A 50 -23.18 0.62 12.97
C TRP A 50 -21.78 1.28 12.96
N SER A 51 -20.81 0.63 12.30
CA SER A 51 -19.43 1.14 12.19
C SER A 51 -19.40 2.50 11.48
N ASP A 52 -20.14 2.65 10.37
CA ASP A 52 -20.26 3.93 9.67
C ASP A 52 -20.90 5.02 10.53
N GLU A 53 -22.00 4.71 11.21
CA GLU A 53 -22.75 5.67 12.02
C GLU A 53 -21.92 6.15 13.22
N THR A 54 -21.30 5.23 13.95
CA THR A 54 -20.48 5.56 15.12
C THR A 54 -19.21 6.34 14.72
N LEU A 55 -18.56 5.98 13.62
CA LEU A 55 -17.34 6.67 13.15
C LEU A 55 -17.65 8.07 12.61
N LYS A 56 -18.84 8.30 12.04
CA LYS A 56 -19.29 9.61 11.57
C LYS A 56 -19.84 10.51 12.68
N SER A 57 -20.24 9.95 13.82
CA SER A 57 -20.79 10.73 14.93
C SER A 57 -19.79 11.79 15.41
N THR A 58 -20.30 12.99 15.67
CA THR A 58 -19.60 14.11 16.31
C THR A 58 -19.84 14.17 17.82
N ASP A 59 -20.77 13.35 18.33
CA ASP A 59 -21.06 13.24 19.77
C ASP A 59 -20.05 12.31 20.45
N TYR A 60 -18.84 12.83 20.63
CA TYR A 60 -17.71 12.09 21.20
C TYR A 60 -17.98 11.52 22.60
N LYS A 61 -18.91 12.09 23.37
CA LYS A 61 -19.21 11.67 24.75
C LYS A 61 -19.91 10.31 24.81
N ASN A 62 -20.63 9.97 23.75
CA ASN A 62 -21.40 8.73 23.64
C ASN A 62 -20.65 7.62 22.90
N ILE A 63 -19.45 7.90 22.37
CA ILE A 63 -18.60 6.87 21.79
C ILE A 63 -18.01 6.02 22.91
N LYS A 64 -18.21 4.71 22.82
CA LYS A 64 -17.61 3.71 23.71
C LYS A 64 -16.60 2.87 22.93
N ALA A 65 -15.64 2.31 23.66
CA ALA A 65 -14.69 1.37 23.06
C ALA A 65 -15.43 0.13 22.55
N GLN A 66 -15.13 -0.26 21.32
CA GLN A 66 -15.62 -1.50 20.74
C GLN A 66 -14.71 -2.65 21.22
N PRO A 67 -15.26 -3.77 21.74
CA PRO A 67 -14.43 -4.82 22.36
C PRO A 67 -13.34 -5.44 21.47
N SER A 68 -13.56 -5.54 20.16
CA SER A 68 -12.56 -6.02 19.18
C SER A 68 -11.36 -5.08 19.04
N ALA A 69 -11.49 -3.81 19.46
CA ALA A 69 -10.39 -2.84 19.42
C ALA A 69 -9.20 -3.27 20.29
N GLU A 70 -9.44 -4.08 21.32
CA GLU A 70 -8.40 -4.66 22.18
C GLU A 70 -7.46 -5.59 21.38
N VAL A 71 -7.97 -6.23 20.32
CA VAL A 71 -7.20 -7.12 19.45
C VAL A 71 -6.72 -6.40 18.19
N PHE A 72 -7.59 -5.66 17.52
CA PHE A 72 -7.23 -4.87 16.34
C PHE A 72 -8.01 -3.56 16.27
N PRO A 73 -7.35 -2.38 16.23
CA PRO A 73 -5.90 -2.20 16.08
C PRO A 73 -5.04 -2.59 17.29
N GLY A 74 -5.64 -2.86 18.46
CA GLY A 74 -4.93 -3.31 19.64
C GLY A 74 -5.11 -2.37 20.83
N ALA A 75 -4.94 -2.93 22.02
CA ALA A 75 -5.04 -2.21 23.28
C ALA A 75 -3.86 -1.25 23.51
N VAL A 76 -4.14 -0.10 24.12
CA VAL A 76 -3.08 0.71 24.75
C VAL A 76 -2.59 -0.03 26.00
N LYS A 77 -1.27 -0.20 26.13
CA LYS A 77 -0.68 -0.93 27.26
C LYS A 77 -0.97 -0.25 28.60
N ALA A 78 -1.07 -1.05 29.65
CA ALA A 78 -1.25 -0.57 31.01
C ALA A 78 -0.16 0.42 31.46
N GLY A 79 -0.54 1.35 32.33
CA GLY A 79 0.34 2.42 32.82
C GLY A 79 0.57 3.55 31.81
N PHE A 80 -0.24 3.64 30.75
CA PHE A 80 -0.21 4.81 29.86
C PHE A 80 -0.58 6.09 30.60
N GLN A 81 -0.08 7.20 30.07
CA GLN A 81 -0.43 8.54 30.50
C GLN A 81 -0.94 9.30 29.30
N PHE A 82 -1.95 10.15 29.50
CA PHE A 82 -2.32 11.11 28.48
C PHE A 82 -1.28 12.22 28.42
N VAL A 83 -0.93 12.59 27.19
CA VAL A 83 0.03 13.66 26.91
C VAL A 83 -0.66 14.82 26.21
N ASN A 84 -0.04 15.99 26.36
CA ASN A 84 -0.39 17.20 25.64
C ASN A 84 0.83 17.58 24.80
N LYS A 85 0.71 17.61 23.48
CA LYS A 85 1.82 17.94 22.57
C LYS A 85 1.41 19.01 21.59
N THR A 86 2.36 19.90 21.28
CA THR A 86 2.28 20.73 20.09
C THR A 86 2.81 19.92 18.91
N VAL A 87 2.03 19.81 17.85
CA VAL A 87 2.39 19.10 16.62
C VAL A 87 2.37 20.10 15.46
N SER A 88 3.52 20.30 14.83
CA SER A 88 3.65 21.13 13.63
C SER A 88 3.49 20.28 12.39
N ILE A 89 2.55 20.63 11.51
CA ILE A 89 2.51 20.10 10.14
C ILE A 89 3.02 21.17 9.18
N GLU A 90 3.77 20.73 8.17
CA GLU A 90 4.20 21.57 7.06
C GLU A 90 3.71 20.92 5.77
N HIS A 91 2.66 21.50 5.18
CA HIS A 91 2.15 21.07 3.89
C HIS A 91 2.81 21.86 2.77
N LYS A 92 3.38 21.13 1.81
CA LYS A 92 3.81 21.67 0.52
C LYS A 92 2.78 21.30 -0.53
N LYS A 93 2.25 22.31 -1.23
CA LYS A 93 1.36 22.14 -2.37
C LYS A 93 2.08 21.32 -3.45
N MET A 94 1.38 20.33 -4.01
CA MET A 94 1.82 19.62 -5.22
C MET A 94 2.01 20.62 -6.36
N ALA A 95 3.18 20.61 -7.00
CA ALA A 95 3.45 21.49 -8.13
C ALA A 95 2.44 21.28 -9.26
N ASP A 96 1.90 22.36 -9.84
CA ASP A 96 0.88 22.30 -10.89
C ASP A 96 1.37 21.52 -12.12
N SER A 97 2.67 21.59 -12.42
CA SER A 97 3.32 20.83 -13.50
C SER A 97 3.28 19.32 -13.30
N LEU A 98 3.12 18.83 -12.07
CA LEU A 98 3.01 17.40 -11.78
C LEU A 98 1.58 16.88 -11.87
N VAL A 99 0.56 17.75 -11.77
CA VAL A 99 -0.85 17.32 -11.71
C VAL A 99 -1.25 16.49 -12.92
N SER A 100 -0.86 16.91 -14.13
CA SER A 100 -1.17 16.18 -15.38
C SER A 100 -0.47 14.82 -15.46
N ILE A 101 0.67 14.67 -14.79
CA ILE A 101 1.44 13.43 -14.73
C ILE A 101 0.84 12.51 -13.66
N VAL A 102 0.72 12.97 -12.41
CA VAL A 102 0.27 12.11 -11.31
C VAL A 102 -1.22 11.75 -11.38
N SER A 103 -2.04 12.55 -12.06
CA SER A 103 -3.46 12.21 -12.29
C SER A 103 -3.65 10.96 -13.16
N THR A 104 -2.59 10.53 -13.85
CA THR A 104 -2.58 9.31 -14.67
C THR A 104 -2.07 8.09 -13.92
N LEU A 105 -1.56 8.26 -12.69
CA LEU A 105 -1.14 7.19 -11.77
C LEU A 105 -2.37 6.60 -11.07
N GLY A 106 -3.10 5.75 -11.79
CA GLY A 106 -4.46 5.31 -11.43
C GLY A 106 -4.61 4.67 -10.05
N TYR A 107 -3.57 4.00 -9.57
CA TYR A 107 -3.61 3.27 -8.29
C TYR A 107 -3.05 4.08 -7.12
N SER A 108 -2.25 5.12 -7.39
CA SER A 108 -1.59 5.94 -6.36
C SER A 108 -2.54 6.71 -5.45
N GLY A 109 -3.82 6.84 -5.84
CA GLY A 109 -4.81 7.66 -5.15
C GLY A 109 -4.38 9.13 -5.13
N TYR A 110 -3.94 9.69 -6.27
CA TYR A 110 -3.16 10.92 -6.30
C TYR A 110 -3.79 12.13 -5.56
N ASP A 111 -5.13 12.21 -5.54
CA ASP A 111 -5.91 13.26 -4.87
C ASP A 111 -6.32 12.91 -3.42
N ASN A 112 -5.99 11.72 -2.92
CA ASN A 112 -6.19 11.37 -1.51
C ASN A 112 -5.41 12.35 -0.63
N ALA A 113 -5.96 12.72 0.52
CA ALA A 113 -5.28 13.64 1.43
C ALA A 113 -3.92 13.07 1.89
N THR A 114 -2.89 13.92 1.90
CA THR A 114 -1.61 13.59 2.53
C THR A 114 -1.82 13.48 4.03
N MET A 115 -1.55 12.28 4.56
CA MET A 115 -1.61 11.96 5.99
C MET A 115 -0.31 12.37 6.69
N TYR A 116 -0.34 13.45 7.47
CA TYR A 116 0.78 13.89 8.32
C TYR A 116 0.74 13.16 9.66
N SER A 117 1.84 12.47 9.95
CA SER A 117 2.05 11.73 11.19
C SER A 117 2.21 12.66 12.39
N THR A 118 1.50 12.39 13.48
CA THR A 118 1.54 13.23 14.71
C THR A 118 2.40 12.64 15.83
N GLY A 119 2.76 11.35 15.76
CA GLY A 119 3.40 10.63 16.87
C GLY A 119 2.47 10.46 18.08
N LEU A 120 1.15 10.43 17.85
CA LEU A 120 0.13 10.29 18.88
C LEU A 120 -0.90 9.21 18.49
N TYR A 121 -1.49 8.60 19.51
CA TYR A 121 -2.47 7.53 19.40
C TYR A 121 -3.72 7.87 20.22
N ALA A 122 -4.89 7.73 19.61
CA ALA A 122 -6.17 7.85 20.29
C ALA A 122 -6.53 6.50 20.94
N LYS A 123 -6.77 6.49 22.25
CA LYS A 123 -7.26 5.30 22.94
C LYS A 123 -8.72 5.04 22.56
N ALA A 124 -9.08 3.78 22.32
CA ALA A 124 -10.44 3.38 21.98
C ALA A 124 -11.46 3.88 23.03
N GLY A 125 -12.55 4.49 22.55
CA GLY A 125 -13.62 5.05 23.38
C GLY A 125 -13.29 6.35 24.12
N GLU A 126 -12.03 6.79 24.12
CA GLU A 126 -11.63 8.06 24.73
C GLU A 126 -11.66 9.17 23.69
N TYR A 127 -11.93 10.40 24.14
CA TYR A 127 -11.84 11.56 23.28
C TYR A 127 -10.38 12.02 23.12
N VAL A 128 -10.10 12.70 22.02
CA VAL A 128 -8.91 13.53 21.82
C VAL A 128 -9.39 14.96 21.62
N GLU A 129 -8.65 15.94 22.12
CA GLU A 129 -8.88 17.36 21.83
C GLU A 129 -7.75 17.90 20.94
N ILE A 130 -8.13 18.54 19.83
CA ILE A 130 -7.23 19.21 18.89
C ILE A 130 -7.61 20.68 18.85
N ASP A 131 -6.73 21.55 19.32
CA ASP A 131 -6.86 22.99 19.26
C ASP A 131 -6.18 23.52 18.00
N VAL A 132 -6.98 24.08 17.10
CA VAL A 132 -6.55 24.65 15.82
C VAL A 132 -6.39 26.17 15.96
N PRO A 133 -5.24 26.76 15.63
CA PRO A 133 -5.00 28.19 15.77
C PRO A 133 -6.02 29.07 15.05
N LYS A 134 -6.32 30.25 15.62
CA LYS A 134 -7.30 31.20 15.06
C LYS A 134 -6.97 31.70 13.65
N ASN A 135 -5.69 31.73 13.29
CA ASN A 135 -5.19 32.18 12.00
C ASN A 135 -4.95 31.03 11.01
N ALA A 136 -5.29 29.79 11.37
CA ALA A 136 -5.09 28.64 10.50
C ALA A 136 -6.12 28.63 9.36
N ASN A 137 -5.66 28.29 8.15
CA ASN A 137 -6.55 27.92 7.06
C ASN A 137 -7.01 26.47 7.23
N VAL A 138 -8.30 26.27 7.49
CA VAL A 138 -8.91 24.96 7.74
C VAL A 138 -9.50 24.30 6.48
N ASN A 139 -9.40 24.93 5.31
CA ASN A 139 -9.87 24.32 4.07
C ASN A 139 -9.10 23.02 3.80
N ASP A 140 -9.82 21.94 3.46
CA ASP A 140 -9.26 20.60 3.25
C ASP A 140 -8.46 20.04 4.44
N LEU A 141 -8.74 20.50 5.66
CA LEU A 141 -8.06 20.08 6.87
C LEU A 141 -8.94 19.11 7.67
N GLU A 142 -8.47 17.87 7.81
CA GLU A 142 -9.20 16.80 8.49
C GLU A 142 -8.31 16.12 9.52
N VAL A 143 -8.89 15.65 10.62
CA VAL A 143 -8.24 14.67 11.50
C VAL A 143 -8.68 13.26 11.10
N GLN A 144 -7.73 12.33 11.09
CA GLN A 144 -7.99 10.90 10.92
C GLN A 144 -7.46 10.11 12.12
N ILE A 145 -8.23 9.14 12.59
CA ILE A 145 -7.83 8.15 13.60
C ILE A 145 -7.86 6.77 12.96
N GLY A 146 -6.69 6.12 12.90
CA GLY A 146 -6.48 4.83 12.23
C GLY A 146 -5.74 4.97 10.90
N ALA A 147 -4.80 4.06 10.63
CA ALA A 147 -3.98 4.07 9.41
C ALA A 147 -4.62 3.32 8.23
N HIS A 148 -5.48 2.35 8.54
CA HIS A 148 -6.05 1.41 7.58
C HIS A 148 -7.10 2.07 6.66
N SER A 149 -7.16 1.66 5.40
CA SER A 149 -8.17 2.15 4.43
C SER A 149 -9.35 1.22 4.22
N ASP A 150 -9.19 -0.05 4.58
CA ASP A 150 -10.00 -1.10 3.98
C ASP A 150 -11.33 -1.35 4.69
N ARG A 151 -12.37 -1.42 3.86
CA ARG A 151 -13.73 -1.76 4.23
C ARG A 151 -14.02 -3.20 3.85
N LEU A 152 -14.15 -4.08 4.84
CA LEU A 152 -14.22 -5.53 4.59
C LEU A 152 -15.56 -6.01 4.02
N ASN A 153 -16.56 -5.12 3.93
CA ASN A 153 -17.87 -5.45 3.39
C ASN A 153 -17.98 -5.36 1.86
N TYR A 154 -16.85 -5.21 1.18
CA TYR A 154 -16.75 -5.16 -0.29
C TYR A 154 -15.65 -6.10 -0.82
N TRP A 155 -15.59 -6.22 -2.14
CA TRP A 155 -14.55 -6.94 -2.88
C TRP A 155 -14.35 -8.40 -2.41
N VAL A 156 -13.12 -8.86 -2.23
CA VAL A 156 -12.81 -10.26 -1.85
C VAL A 156 -13.17 -10.51 -0.39
N ALA A 157 -12.80 -9.59 0.52
CA ALA A 157 -13.13 -9.66 1.95
C ALA A 157 -14.64 -9.76 2.22
N GLY A 158 -15.48 -9.17 1.37
CA GLY A 158 -16.94 -9.30 1.43
C GLY A 158 -17.44 -10.74 1.29
N LYS A 159 -16.63 -11.62 0.69
CA LYS A 159 -16.90 -13.05 0.49
C LYS A 159 -16.11 -13.96 1.43
N GLU A 160 -15.37 -13.39 2.38
CA GLU A 160 -14.60 -14.11 3.41
C GLU A 160 -15.18 -13.88 4.81
N ASP A 161 -14.78 -14.75 5.74
CA ASP A 161 -15.03 -14.57 7.16
C ASP A 161 -14.16 -13.43 7.68
N TRP A 162 -14.78 -12.43 8.32
CA TRP A 162 -14.05 -11.26 8.82
C TRP A 162 -13.22 -11.62 10.03
N ARG A 163 -11.97 -11.13 10.04
CA ARG A 163 -10.96 -11.37 11.10
C ARG A 163 -10.76 -10.15 12.02
N ARG A 164 -11.43 -9.05 11.70
CA ARG A 164 -11.52 -7.81 12.48
C ARG A 164 -12.84 -7.10 12.17
N MET A 165 -13.13 -6.04 12.89
CA MET A 165 -14.25 -5.15 12.56
C MET A 165 -14.09 -4.54 11.16
N PRO A 166 -15.17 -4.40 10.37
CA PRO A 166 -15.07 -4.17 8.92
C PRO A 166 -14.63 -2.76 8.55
N ILE A 167 -14.91 -1.75 9.37
CA ILE A 167 -14.60 -0.34 9.14
C ILE A 167 -14.13 0.23 10.48
N ILE A 168 -12.89 0.71 10.53
CA ILE A 168 -12.23 1.08 11.80
C ILE A 168 -11.60 2.48 11.83
N THR A 169 -11.65 3.20 10.70
CA THR A 169 -10.96 4.49 10.56
C THR A 169 -11.95 5.64 10.68
N LYS A 170 -11.70 6.56 11.62
CA LYS A 170 -12.49 7.78 11.80
C LYS A 170 -11.86 8.93 11.03
N LYS A 171 -12.70 9.77 10.46
CA LYS A 171 -12.35 11.03 9.79
C LYS A 171 -13.29 12.14 10.23
N GLN A 172 -12.78 13.33 10.46
CA GLN A 172 -13.58 14.50 10.82
C GLN A 172 -12.91 15.79 10.37
N GLN A 173 -13.67 16.68 9.72
CA GLN A 173 -13.18 18.01 9.35
C GLN A 173 -12.83 18.81 10.61
N LEU A 174 -11.70 19.52 10.56
CA LEU A 174 -11.24 20.38 11.64
C LEU A 174 -11.75 21.81 11.43
N VAL A 175 -12.19 22.45 12.51
CA VAL A 175 -12.53 23.87 12.53
C VAL A 175 -11.57 24.64 13.44
N ILE A 176 -11.56 25.98 13.33
CA ILE A 176 -10.78 26.83 14.23
C ILE A 176 -11.19 26.59 15.70
N GLY A 177 -10.21 26.54 16.59
CA GLY A 177 -10.40 26.30 18.01
C GLY A 177 -10.44 24.82 18.37
N LYS A 178 -11.19 24.49 19.43
CA LYS A 178 -11.21 23.14 20.02
C LYS A 178 -12.10 22.18 19.25
N ASN A 179 -11.49 21.11 18.76
CA ASN A 179 -12.16 19.98 18.14
C ASN A 179 -12.07 18.78 19.08
N ARG A 180 -13.20 18.20 19.49
CA ARG A 180 -13.23 16.97 20.29
C ARG A 180 -13.85 15.85 19.48
N LEU A 181 -13.18 14.70 19.48
CA LEU A 181 -13.61 13.52 18.76
C LEU A 181 -13.14 12.26 19.47
N ALA A 182 -13.90 11.18 19.36
CA ALA A 182 -13.55 9.87 19.88
C ALA A 182 -13.73 8.81 18.78
N SER A 183 -12.92 7.75 18.82
CA SER A 183 -13.06 6.59 17.94
C SER A 183 -13.35 5.36 18.80
N PRO A 184 -14.35 4.53 18.45
CA PRO A 184 -14.61 3.30 19.19
C PRO A 184 -13.46 2.28 19.04
N PHE A 185 -12.60 2.44 18.04
CA PHE A 185 -11.46 1.54 17.80
C PHE A 185 -10.11 2.13 18.24
N GLY A 186 -10.04 3.45 18.43
CA GLY A 186 -8.75 4.13 18.59
C GLY A 186 -7.90 4.06 17.32
N GLY A 187 -6.63 4.42 17.42
CA GLY A 187 -5.69 4.39 16.30
C GLY A 187 -4.67 5.53 16.34
N LEU A 188 -3.65 5.45 15.49
CA LEU A 188 -2.74 6.58 15.24
C LEU A 188 -3.52 7.79 14.74
N ILE A 189 -3.13 8.97 15.22
CA ILE A 189 -3.76 10.25 14.88
C ILE A 189 -2.97 10.88 13.72
N TYR A 190 -3.68 11.26 12.67
CA TYR A 190 -3.14 11.96 11.51
C TYR A 190 -3.86 13.28 11.31
N ILE A 191 -3.13 14.26 10.78
CA ILE A 191 -3.73 15.45 10.19
C ILE A 191 -3.64 15.28 8.67
N ASN A 192 -4.78 15.37 8.00
CA ASN A 192 -4.94 15.17 6.57
C ASN A 192 -5.07 16.52 5.87
N VAL A 193 -4.30 16.70 4.79
CA VAL A 193 -4.43 17.87 3.90
C VAL A 193 -4.45 17.41 2.44
N LYS A 194 -5.38 17.92 1.63
CA LYS A 194 -5.42 17.61 0.19
C LYS A 194 -4.09 18.00 -0.48
N PRO A 195 -3.50 17.17 -1.35
CA PRO A 195 -2.18 17.45 -1.93
C PRO A 195 -2.09 18.75 -2.74
N LYS A 196 -3.21 19.21 -3.31
CA LYS A 196 -3.31 20.45 -4.09
C LYS A 196 -3.63 21.69 -3.25
N ALA A 197 -3.87 21.53 -1.95
CA ALA A 197 -4.13 22.67 -1.09
C ALA A 197 -2.89 23.58 -1.00
N GLU A 198 -3.10 24.86 -0.69
CA GLU A 198 -2.00 25.81 -0.61
C GLU A 198 -0.99 25.45 0.49
N SER A 199 0.28 25.70 0.20
CA SER A 199 1.39 25.45 1.14
C SER A 199 1.15 26.21 2.44
N ARG A 200 1.25 25.51 3.57
CA ARG A 200 0.99 26.10 4.89
C ARG A 200 1.65 25.31 6.00
N LYS A 201 2.03 26.01 7.06
CA LYS A 201 2.48 25.44 8.32
C LYS A 201 1.46 25.73 9.40
N ILE A 202 1.06 24.71 10.16
CA ILE A 202 0.08 24.85 11.23
C ILE A 202 0.58 24.09 12.45
N ASP A 203 0.56 24.76 13.61
CA ASP A 203 0.90 24.16 14.90
C ASP A 203 -0.40 23.83 15.65
N PHE A 204 -0.67 22.55 15.85
CA PHE A 204 -1.82 22.06 16.61
C PHE A 204 -1.43 21.78 18.05
N LYS A 205 -2.29 22.10 19.01
CA LYS A 205 -2.16 21.52 20.35
C LYS A 205 -3.08 20.32 20.44
N ILE A 206 -2.50 19.13 20.58
CA ILE A 206 -3.23 17.87 20.70
C ILE A 206 -3.11 17.36 22.13
N SER A 207 -4.23 17.15 22.79
CA SER A 207 -4.33 16.71 24.20
C SER A 207 -5.21 15.48 24.34
N HIS A 208 -5.08 14.81 25.50
CA HIS A 208 -5.81 13.59 25.82
C HIS A 208 -5.52 12.43 24.84
N ALA A 209 -4.27 12.38 24.36
CA ALA A 209 -3.76 11.32 23.48
C ALA A 209 -2.62 10.55 24.16
N VAL A 210 -2.26 9.38 23.63
CA VAL A 210 -1.12 8.57 24.09
C VAL A 210 0.06 8.82 23.15
N ALA A 211 1.27 8.95 23.67
CA ALA A 211 2.46 9.06 22.82
C ALA A 211 2.68 7.74 22.04
N ALA A 212 2.92 7.85 20.73
CA ALA A 212 3.28 6.74 19.86
C ALA A 212 4.70 6.96 19.29
N PRO A 213 5.47 5.90 19.01
CA PRO A 213 6.79 6.03 18.41
C PRO A 213 6.67 6.66 17.02
N LEU A 214 7.53 7.64 16.74
CA LEU A 214 7.71 8.25 15.45
C LEU A 214 9.20 8.52 15.25
N PHE A 215 9.85 7.67 14.46
CA PHE A 215 11.23 7.89 14.02
C PHE A 215 11.23 8.58 12.67
N VAL A 216 11.89 9.73 12.55
CA VAL A 216 12.03 10.43 11.27
C VAL A 216 13.51 10.51 10.91
N LEU A 217 13.88 9.94 9.76
CA LEU A 217 15.27 9.94 9.30
C LEU A 217 15.82 11.37 9.21
N GLY A 218 17.00 11.59 9.79
CA GLY A 218 17.63 12.91 9.85
C GLY A 218 17.07 13.88 10.89
N LYS A 219 16.00 13.52 11.61
CA LYS A 219 15.43 14.32 12.72
C LYS A 219 15.46 13.59 14.06
N SER A 220 15.24 12.28 14.07
CA SER A 220 15.32 11.43 15.25
C SER A 220 16.70 10.80 15.38
N THR A 221 17.22 10.72 16.60
CA THR A 221 18.45 9.99 16.91
C THR A 221 18.16 8.55 17.31
N GLN A 222 19.19 7.69 17.30
CA GLN A 222 19.09 6.33 17.84
C GLN A 222 18.62 6.33 19.31
N SER A 223 19.13 7.26 20.12
CA SER A 223 18.73 7.37 21.53
C SER A 223 17.27 7.79 21.67
N ASP A 224 16.77 8.68 20.80
CA ASP A 224 15.34 9.02 20.77
C ASP A 224 14.49 7.78 20.47
N TRP A 225 14.94 6.94 19.53
CA TRP A 225 14.24 5.70 19.20
C TRP A 225 14.13 4.76 20.39
N GLU A 226 15.26 4.46 21.03
CA GLU A 226 15.32 3.58 22.20
C GLU A 226 14.46 4.11 23.35
N ASN A 227 14.51 5.42 23.61
CA ASN A 227 13.69 6.06 24.64
C ASN A 227 12.20 6.03 24.30
N GLN A 228 11.82 6.22 23.04
CA GLN A 228 10.44 6.12 22.58
C GLN A 228 9.92 4.69 22.78
N LEU A 229 10.68 3.68 22.35
CA LEU A 229 10.29 2.27 22.46
C LEU A 229 10.20 1.79 23.92
N LYS A 230 11.16 2.15 24.76
CA LYS A 230 11.18 1.81 26.19
C LYS A 230 9.93 2.29 26.92
N ASN A 231 9.45 3.49 26.56
CA ASN A 231 8.29 4.11 27.20
C ASN A 231 6.98 3.88 26.42
N ASN A 232 7.02 3.13 25.32
CA ASN A 232 5.87 3.03 24.43
C ASN A 232 4.69 2.28 25.06
N LYS A 233 3.51 2.91 25.01
CA LYS A 233 2.23 2.32 25.40
C LYS A 233 1.23 2.23 24.25
N ALA A 234 1.51 2.85 23.10
CA ALA A 234 0.68 2.75 21.92
C ALA A 234 0.91 1.40 21.21
N PRO A 235 -0.14 0.78 20.64
CA PRO A 235 -0.03 -0.49 19.92
C PRO A 235 0.63 -0.35 18.53
N TRP A 236 0.74 0.87 18.01
CA TRP A 236 1.30 1.17 16.69
C TRP A 236 2.22 2.39 16.78
N GLY A 237 3.17 2.47 15.85
CA GLY A 237 4.04 3.62 15.63
C GLY A 237 4.49 3.67 14.18
N GLU A 238 5.33 4.66 13.86
CA GLU A 238 5.76 4.91 12.50
C GLU A 238 7.25 5.21 12.39
N MET A 239 7.80 4.87 11.24
CA MET A 239 9.14 5.25 10.81
C MET A 239 9.03 5.92 9.44
N ALA A 240 9.68 7.06 9.25
CA ALA A 240 9.44 7.91 8.10
C ALA A 240 10.73 8.53 7.53
N THR A 241 10.74 8.66 6.21
CA THR A 241 11.64 9.52 5.43
C THR A 241 10.80 10.56 4.68
N GLU A 242 11.41 11.31 3.76
CA GLU A 242 10.66 12.17 2.83
C GLU A 242 9.90 11.36 1.75
N ASN A 243 10.32 10.12 1.45
CA ASN A 243 9.76 9.32 0.36
C ASN A 243 8.93 8.12 0.82
N VAL A 244 9.11 7.63 2.04
CA VAL A 244 8.40 6.44 2.54
C VAL A 244 8.04 6.55 4.02
N ILE A 245 6.87 6.03 4.37
CA ILE A 245 6.38 5.90 5.76
C ILE A 245 5.95 4.47 5.99
N LEU A 246 6.55 3.83 6.98
CA LEU A 246 6.20 2.49 7.45
C LEU A 246 5.38 2.64 8.72
N THR A 247 4.14 2.16 8.69
CA THR A 247 3.30 2.02 9.89
C THR A 247 3.43 0.59 10.38
N LEU A 248 3.86 0.37 11.63
CA LEU A 248 4.15 -0.98 12.14
C LEU A 248 3.59 -1.16 13.56
N PRO A 249 3.16 -2.38 13.94
CA PRO A 249 2.74 -2.64 15.30
C PRO A 249 3.95 -2.58 16.25
N ASP A 250 3.71 -2.21 17.49
CA ASP A 250 4.76 -2.07 18.51
C ASP A 250 5.59 -3.35 18.66
N SER A 251 4.97 -4.54 18.59
CA SER A 251 5.69 -5.82 18.65
C SER A 251 6.81 -5.95 17.61
N VAL A 252 6.65 -5.32 16.45
CA VAL A 252 7.62 -5.32 15.35
C VAL A 252 8.62 -4.18 15.53
N LEU A 253 8.16 -2.99 15.93
CA LEU A 253 9.04 -1.86 16.19
C LEU A 253 10.10 -2.17 17.24
N GLN A 254 9.74 -2.93 18.29
CA GLN A 254 10.65 -3.37 19.35
C GLN A 254 11.78 -4.28 18.85
N THR A 255 11.66 -4.86 17.65
CA THR A 255 12.70 -5.71 17.04
C THR A 255 13.73 -4.92 16.23
N ILE A 256 13.43 -3.66 15.90
CA ILE A 256 14.25 -2.83 15.01
C ILE A 256 15.39 -2.20 15.82
N LYS A 257 16.59 -2.75 15.64
CA LYS A 257 17.81 -2.25 16.29
C LYS A 257 18.38 -1.00 15.62
N ASN A 258 18.35 -0.98 14.28
CA ASN A 258 18.94 0.09 13.46
C ASN A 258 17.87 0.71 12.55
N PRO A 259 17.03 1.64 13.05
CA PRO A 259 15.96 2.26 12.28
C PRO A 259 16.46 3.04 11.05
N GLU A 260 17.67 3.60 11.12
CA GLU A 260 18.27 4.34 10.01
C GLU A 260 18.57 3.44 8.81
N GLU A 261 19.11 2.25 9.05
CA GLU A 261 19.40 1.27 7.99
C GLU A 261 18.12 0.76 7.31
N VAL A 262 17.08 0.47 8.10
CA VAL A 262 15.76 0.10 7.58
C VAL A 262 15.22 1.19 6.65
N LEU A 263 15.20 2.43 7.12
CA LEU A 263 14.64 3.53 6.35
C LEU A 263 15.45 3.90 5.12
N LYS A 264 16.79 3.86 5.19
CA LYS A 264 17.65 4.12 4.03
C LYS A 264 17.42 3.10 2.92
N LEU A 265 17.22 1.82 3.26
CA LEU A 265 16.91 0.81 2.25
C LEU A 265 15.53 1.05 1.62
N TRP A 266 14.51 1.34 2.42
CA TRP A 266 13.18 1.65 1.89
C TRP A 266 13.14 2.93 1.05
N ASP A 267 13.91 3.96 1.43
CA ASP A 267 14.11 5.16 0.62
C ASP A 267 14.71 4.80 -0.74
N LEU A 268 15.74 3.95 -0.74
CA LEU A 268 16.39 3.51 -1.96
C LEU A 268 15.44 2.73 -2.88
N VAL A 269 14.55 1.91 -2.30
CA VAL A 269 13.50 1.22 -3.06
C VAL A 269 12.54 2.21 -3.73
N VAL A 270 11.95 3.12 -2.96
CA VAL A 270 10.97 4.08 -3.50
C VAL A 270 11.62 5.05 -4.51
N LEU A 271 12.83 5.53 -4.23
CA LEU A 271 13.58 6.40 -5.13
C LEU A 271 13.97 5.67 -6.42
N GLY A 272 14.29 4.39 -6.36
CA GLY A 272 14.55 3.57 -7.54
C GLY A 272 13.33 3.50 -8.46
N GLU A 273 12.14 3.24 -7.91
CA GLU A 273 10.93 3.19 -8.71
C GLU A 273 10.51 4.56 -9.27
N LEU A 274 10.70 5.64 -8.51
CA LEU A 274 10.52 7.02 -8.99
C LEU A 274 11.48 7.33 -10.15
N ASP A 275 12.75 6.93 -10.05
CA ASP A 275 13.76 7.10 -11.10
C ASP A 275 13.37 6.34 -12.38
N LEU A 276 12.92 5.08 -12.27
CA LEU A 276 12.39 4.37 -13.43
C LEU A 276 11.19 5.11 -14.03
N ALA A 277 10.25 5.56 -13.20
CA ALA A 277 9.04 6.26 -13.63
C ALA A 277 9.30 7.66 -14.22
N ASN A 278 10.53 8.18 -14.18
CA ASN A 278 10.86 9.58 -14.49
C ASN A 278 10.04 10.56 -13.64
N MET A 279 9.89 10.28 -12.34
CA MET A 279 9.24 11.17 -11.39
C MET A 279 10.28 11.96 -10.60
N PRO A 280 10.00 13.23 -10.23
CA PRO A 280 10.92 13.98 -9.40
C PRO A 280 10.97 13.41 -7.98
N ALA A 281 12.15 13.53 -7.36
CA ALA A 281 12.37 13.30 -5.94
C ALA A 281 12.75 14.63 -5.24
N PRO A 282 12.22 14.92 -4.03
CA PRO A 282 11.18 14.16 -3.37
C PRO A 282 9.87 14.20 -4.15
N PHE A 283 9.11 13.10 -4.10
CA PHE A 283 7.79 13.07 -4.71
C PHE A 283 6.84 14.02 -3.97
N TYR A 284 5.67 14.33 -4.53
CA TYR A 284 4.75 15.30 -3.90
C TYR A 284 4.22 14.84 -2.52
N ARG A 285 4.38 13.54 -2.20
CA ARG A 285 4.21 12.95 -0.88
C ARG A 285 4.98 11.62 -0.77
N ALA A 286 5.29 11.21 0.45
CA ALA A 286 5.81 9.88 0.72
C ALA A 286 4.81 8.78 0.31
N GLN A 287 5.33 7.61 -0.09
CA GLN A 287 4.57 6.36 -0.13
C GLN A 287 4.31 5.88 1.30
N ARG A 288 3.15 5.29 1.56
CA ARG A 288 2.76 4.87 2.91
C ARG A 288 2.37 3.40 2.90
N MET A 289 2.94 2.60 3.80
CA MET A 289 2.73 1.17 3.89
C MET A 289 2.11 0.80 5.23
N VAL A 290 0.97 0.12 5.20
CA VAL A 290 0.19 -0.22 6.38
C VAL A 290 -0.17 -1.71 6.36
N PRO A 291 0.38 -2.52 7.27
CA PRO A 291 -0.05 -3.89 7.45
C PRO A 291 -1.40 -3.97 8.15
N ASP A 292 -2.22 -4.93 7.76
CA ASP A 292 -3.57 -5.17 8.28
C ASP A 292 -3.83 -6.68 8.39
N GLU A 293 -4.54 -7.06 9.43
CA GLU A 293 -4.99 -8.44 9.69
C GLU A 293 -5.91 -8.97 8.59
N HIS A 294 -6.68 -8.09 7.96
CA HIS A 294 -7.59 -8.44 6.88
C HIS A 294 -7.71 -7.26 5.94
N ILE A 295 -7.26 -7.42 4.69
CA ILE A 295 -7.40 -6.44 3.62
C ILE A 295 -8.53 -6.83 2.65
N GLY A 296 -8.99 -5.90 1.83
CA GLY A 296 -10.08 -6.08 0.88
C GLY A 296 -9.87 -7.24 -0.09
N GLY A 297 -8.62 -7.59 -0.39
CA GLY A 297 -8.24 -8.71 -1.25
C GLY A 297 -6.74 -8.75 -1.55
N GLY A 298 -6.25 -9.91 -1.99
CA GLY A 298 -4.85 -10.11 -2.36
C GLY A 298 -3.90 -10.37 -1.19
N TYR A 299 -2.61 -10.44 -1.49
CA TYR A 299 -1.52 -10.48 -0.50
C TYR A 299 -1.16 -9.06 -0.05
N MET A 300 -1.20 -8.11 -0.98
CA MET A 300 -1.10 -6.67 -0.77
C MET A 300 -1.99 -5.99 -1.83
N HIS A 301 -2.25 -4.69 -1.67
CA HIS A 301 -2.73 -3.88 -2.77
C HIS A 301 -2.23 -2.43 -2.67
N SER A 302 -2.03 -1.83 -3.83
CA SER A 302 -1.64 -0.45 -4.05
C SER A 302 -2.70 0.55 -3.60
N GLY A 303 -2.29 1.82 -3.49
CA GLY A 303 -3.09 2.87 -2.88
C GLY A 303 -2.27 3.85 -2.06
N TYR A 304 -2.99 4.75 -1.39
CA TYR A 304 -2.44 5.57 -0.32
C TYR A 304 -3.35 5.47 0.91
N PRO A 305 -3.03 4.57 1.86
CA PRO A 305 -1.82 3.73 1.93
C PRO A 305 -1.82 2.52 0.97
N ILE A 306 -0.64 1.95 0.75
CA ILE A 306 -0.43 0.57 0.30
C ILE A 306 -0.79 -0.33 1.47
N MET A 307 -1.77 -1.22 1.27
CA MET A 307 -2.25 -2.13 2.31
C MET A 307 -1.59 -3.48 2.17
N ILE A 308 -1.09 -3.99 3.29
CA ILE A 308 -0.30 -5.22 3.33
C ILE A 308 -1.02 -6.24 4.19
N HIS A 309 -1.35 -7.41 3.65
CA HIS A 309 -1.92 -8.45 4.47
C HIS A 309 -0.82 -9.01 5.40
N HIS A 310 -1.09 -8.97 6.70
CA HIS A 310 -0.28 -9.62 7.70
C HIS A 310 -1.19 -10.20 8.78
N SER A 311 -1.27 -11.53 8.84
CA SER A 311 -1.98 -12.24 9.89
C SER A 311 -1.01 -13.15 10.65
N PRO A 312 -0.70 -12.86 11.93
CA PRO A 312 0.12 -13.73 12.77
C PRO A 312 -0.46 -15.14 12.89
N SER A 313 -1.79 -15.27 12.90
CA SER A 313 -2.49 -16.56 12.93
C SER A 313 -2.21 -17.41 11.67
N ARG A 314 -1.83 -16.76 10.57
CA ARG A 314 -1.44 -17.38 9.30
C ARG A 314 0.07 -17.45 9.09
N LYS A 315 0.88 -17.10 10.10
CA LYS A 315 2.35 -17.12 10.08
C LYS A 315 2.95 -16.33 8.91
N MET A 316 2.33 -15.21 8.54
CA MET A 316 2.82 -14.33 7.48
C MET A 316 4.04 -13.54 7.98
N LEU A 317 5.00 -13.29 7.09
CA LEU A 317 6.27 -12.61 7.44
C LEU A 317 6.36 -11.16 6.95
N SER A 318 5.23 -10.57 6.50
CA SER A 318 5.24 -9.24 5.88
C SER A 318 5.85 -8.17 6.80
N ASN A 319 5.51 -8.18 8.08
CA ASN A 319 6.01 -7.21 9.06
C ASN A 319 7.51 -7.37 9.32
N GLU A 320 7.96 -8.60 9.48
CA GLU A 320 9.36 -8.94 9.70
C GLU A 320 10.22 -8.51 8.51
N ILE A 321 9.71 -8.69 7.28
CA ILE A 321 10.40 -8.25 6.06
C ILE A 321 10.42 -6.71 5.96
N MET A 322 9.35 -6.02 6.36
CA MET A 322 9.35 -4.55 6.42
C MET A 322 10.38 -3.99 7.39
N ALA A 323 10.60 -4.69 8.50
CA ALA A 323 11.47 -4.26 9.60
C ALA A 323 12.94 -4.72 9.47
N ASN A 324 13.26 -5.59 8.51
CA ASN A 324 14.59 -6.21 8.40
C ASN A 324 15.17 -6.08 6.98
N PRO A 325 16.25 -5.29 6.81
CA PRO A 325 16.91 -5.08 5.51
C PRO A 325 17.40 -6.38 4.86
N GLU A 326 17.97 -7.30 5.64
CA GLU A 326 18.48 -8.58 5.14
C GLU A 326 17.36 -9.46 4.56
N LEU A 327 16.19 -9.46 5.20
CA LEU A 327 15.04 -10.21 4.72
C LEU A 327 14.43 -9.58 3.47
N LEU A 328 14.34 -8.25 3.40
CA LEU A 328 13.85 -7.53 2.21
C LEU A 328 14.75 -7.79 0.99
N MET A 329 16.06 -7.83 1.21
CA MET A 329 17.08 -8.03 0.19
C MET A 329 17.30 -9.50 -0.21
N LYS A 330 16.54 -10.44 0.36
CA LYS A 330 16.63 -11.86 0.04
C LYS A 330 15.54 -12.26 -0.97
N PRO A 331 15.87 -12.59 -2.23
CA PRO A 331 14.89 -13.09 -3.21
C PRO A 331 14.07 -14.25 -2.64
N SER A 332 12.75 -14.20 -2.88
CA SER A 332 11.79 -15.10 -2.22
C SER A 332 10.92 -15.88 -3.19
N LYS A 333 11.25 -15.87 -4.49
CA LYS A 333 10.51 -16.55 -5.56
C LYS A 333 9.02 -16.16 -5.61
N GLY A 334 8.72 -14.91 -5.28
CA GLY A 334 7.36 -14.33 -5.34
C GLY A 334 6.71 -14.09 -3.97
N GLY A 335 7.48 -14.12 -2.89
CA GLY A 335 7.03 -13.71 -1.56
C GLY A 335 6.97 -12.19 -1.38
N ALA A 336 7.02 -11.74 -0.13
CA ALA A 336 6.65 -10.38 0.23
C ALA A 336 7.49 -9.28 -0.43
N ASN A 337 8.79 -9.49 -0.67
CA ASN A 337 9.63 -8.49 -1.35
C ASN A 337 9.17 -8.21 -2.78
N TRP A 338 8.80 -9.24 -3.55
CA TRP A 338 8.14 -9.04 -4.83
C TRP A 338 6.84 -8.25 -4.66
N GLY A 339 6.01 -8.64 -3.68
CA GLY A 339 4.76 -7.94 -3.36
C GLY A 339 4.96 -6.44 -3.09
N PHE A 340 5.96 -6.07 -2.28
CA PHE A 340 6.22 -4.66 -1.98
C PHE A 340 6.58 -3.86 -3.25
N PHE A 341 7.53 -4.35 -4.06
CA PHE A 341 7.92 -3.65 -5.29
C PHE A 341 6.80 -3.66 -6.35
N HIS A 342 5.96 -4.69 -6.33
CA HIS A 342 4.80 -4.80 -7.21
C HIS A 342 3.74 -3.72 -6.89
N GLU A 343 3.45 -3.48 -5.61
CA GLU A 343 2.45 -2.48 -5.20
C GLU A 343 2.97 -1.04 -5.30
N ILE A 344 4.24 -0.79 -4.98
CA ILE A 344 4.86 0.52 -5.27
C ILE A 344 4.85 0.74 -6.79
N GLY A 345 5.12 -0.33 -7.57
CA GLY A 345 5.07 -0.31 -9.03
C GLY A 345 3.70 0.06 -9.56
N HIS A 346 2.61 -0.42 -8.95
CA HIS A 346 1.25 0.03 -9.28
C HIS A 346 1.03 1.51 -8.95
N ASN A 347 1.56 2.01 -7.84
CA ASN A 347 1.52 3.45 -7.54
C ASN A 347 2.32 4.30 -8.54
N MET A 348 3.32 3.72 -9.21
CA MET A 348 4.09 4.36 -10.29
C MET A 348 3.56 4.04 -11.71
N GLN A 349 2.57 3.15 -11.81
CA GLN A 349 1.99 2.70 -13.07
C GLN A 349 1.08 3.79 -13.65
N ASN A 350 1.45 4.28 -14.83
CA ASN A 350 0.70 5.32 -15.51
C ASN A 350 -0.22 4.70 -16.58
N LEU A 351 -1.52 4.95 -16.42
CA LEU A 351 -2.60 4.37 -17.22
C LEU A 351 -2.56 4.75 -18.71
N ASN A 352 -1.77 5.75 -19.09
CA ASN A 352 -1.61 6.15 -20.49
C ASN A 352 -0.88 5.07 -21.31
N TRP A 353 0.11 4.37 -20.74
CA TRP A 353 0.79 3.27 -21.42
C TRP A 353 0.29 1.87 -21.00
N VAL A 354 -0.76 1.81 -20.18
CA VAL A 354 -1.49 0.56 -19.87
C VAL A 354 -2.54 0.31 -20.94
N PHE A 355 -2.43 -0.83 -21.61
CA PHE A 355 -3.41 -1.39 -22.54
C PHE A 355 -3.90 -2.78 -22.08
N GLY A 356 -4.81 -3.40 -22.83
CA GLY A 356 -5.47 -4.66 -22.48
C GLY A 356 -4.49 -5.75 -22.04
N GLY A 357 -4.78 -6.35 -20.88
CA GLY A 357 -3.96 -7.39 -20.27
C GLY A 357 -2.65 -6.92 -19.62
N THR A 358 -2.35 -5.60 -19.59
CA THR A 358 -1.07 -5.11 -19.04
C THR A 358 -1.14 -4.51 -17.65
N THR A 359 -2.31 -4.45 -17.02
CA THR A 359 -2.45 -3.93 -15.65
C THR A 359 -1.55 -4.65 -14.65
N GLU A 360 -1.51 -5.98 -14.67
CA GLU A 360 -0.66 -6.80 -13.79
C GLU A 360 0.70 -7.13 -14.42
N VAL A 361 1.03 -6.48 -15.53
CA VAL A 361 2.28 -6.70 -16.27
C VAL A 361 3.19 -5.50 -16.11
N SER A 362 2.63 -4.31 -16.34
CA SER A 362 3.41 -3.10 -16.57
C SER A 362 3.86 -2.44 -15.25
N ASN A 363 3.20 -2.77 -14.14
CA ASN A 363 3.70 -2.49 -12.79
C ASN A 363 4.93 -3.36 -12.45
N ASN A 364 5.02 -4.58 -12.97
CA ASN A 364 6.17 -5.46 -12.74
C ASN A 364 7.45 -5.00 -13.46
N PHE A 365 7.39 -3.96 -14.30
CA PHE A 365 8.60 -3.29 -14.79
C PHE A 365 9.41 -2.74 -13.62
N PHE A 366 8.74 -2.15 -12.63
CA PHE A 366 9.34 -1.62 -11.42
C PHE A 366 9.89 -2.73 -10.53
N SER A 367 9.13 -3.82 -10.34
CA SER A 367 9.60 -4.96 -9.55
C SER A 367 10.88 -5.56 -10.12
N ILE A 368 10.89 -5.88 -11.42
CA ILE A 368 12.08 -6.43 -12.08
C ILE A 368 13.25 -5.44 -12.00
N TYR A 369 13.01 -4.15 -12.20
CA TYR A 369 14.04 -3.11 -12.11
C TYR A 369 14.70 -3.07 -10.73
N MET A 370 13.92 -3.17 -9.65
CA MET A 370 14.46 -3.20 -8.30
C MET A 370 15.27 -4.48 -8.04
N PHE A 371 14.82 -5.64 -8.51
CA PHE A 371 15.60 -6.88 -8.39
C PHE A 371 16.94 -6.81 -9.15
N ASP A 372 16.97 -6.24 -10.36
CA ASP A 372 18.22 -6.02 -11.07
C ASP A 372 19.17 -5.11 -10.31
N ARG A 373 18.67 -3.96 -9.85
CA ARG A 373 19.51 -2.93 -9.23
C ARG A 373 20.01 -3.33 -7.85
N LEU A 374 19.17 -4.02 -7.07
CA LEU A 374 19.46 -4.31 -5.67
C LEU A 374 20.05 -5.69 -5.44
N MET A 375 19.64 -6.67 -6.25
CA MET A 375 19.96 -8.09 -6.01
C MET A 375 20.75 -8.70 -7.18
N GLY A 376 21.07 -7.92 -8.22
CA GLY A 376 21.93 -8.34 -9.32
C GLY A 376 21.31 -9.40 -10.25
N GLY A 377 20.02 -9.68 -10.13
CA GLY A 377 19.37 -10.70 -10.95
C GLY A 377 17.92 -10.97 -10.59
N ARG A 378 17.25 -11.71 -11.48
CA ARG A 378 15.78 -11.89 -11.48
C ARG A 378 15.35 -13.33 -11.25
N ASP A 379 16.25 -14.30 -11.38
CA ASP A 379 15.86 -15.72 -11.53
C ASP A 379 15.12 -16.24 -10.28
N ASP A 380 15.52 -15.74 -9.10
CA ASP A 380 14.90 -16.04 -7.82
C ASP A 380 13.91 -14.96 -7.34
N SER A 381 13.64 -13.93 -8.14
CA SER A 381 12.72 -12.85 -7.74
C SER A 381 11.27 -13.33 -7.66
N HIS A 382 10.81 -14.02 -8.70
CA HIS A 382 9.50 -14.66 -8.79
C HIS A 382 9.59 -15.92 -9.67
N THR A 383 8.96 -17.03 -9.26
CA THR A 383 8.95 -18.28 -10.06
C THR A 383 8.52 -18.05 -11.52
N GLY A 384 7.48 -17.23 -11.69
CA GLY A 384 6.96 -16.75 -12.98
C GLY A 384 7.98 -16.10 -13.91
N VAL A 385 9.00 -15.41 -13.40
CA VAL A 385 10.01 -14.71 -14.23
C VAL A 385 11.35 -15.42 -14.31
N SER A 386 11.50 -16.57 -13.65
CA SER A 386 12.70 -17.41 -13.80
C SER A 386 12.96 -17.77 -15.26
N SER A 387 14.22 -17.95 -15.61
CA SER A 387 14.67 -18.26 -16.97
C SER A 387 14.07 -19.59 -17.45
N ALA A 388 14.03 -20.60 -16.57
CA ALA A 388 13.41 -21.88 -16.86
C ALA A 388 11.91 -21.75 -17.15
N ASN A 389 11.17 -21.00 -16.32
CA ASN A 389 9.73 -20.80 -16.53
C ASN A 389 9.45 -19.95 -17.78
N THR A 390 10.24 -18.90 -18.00
CA THR A 390 10.15 -18.04 -19.19
C THR A 390 10.28 -18.85 -20.47
N GLN A 391 11.32 -19.69 -20.58
CA GLN A 391 11.53 -20.55 -21.76
C GLN A 391 10.39 -21.55 -21.96
N LYS A 392 9.94 -22.19 -20.87
CA LYS A 392 8.82 -23.13 -20.90
C LYS A 392 7.53 -22.46 -21.38
N MET A 393 7.19 -21.30 -20.84
CA MET A 393 5.97 -20.56 -21.21
C MET A 393 6.02 -20.11 -22.67
N MET A 394 7.15 -19.57 -23.12
CA MET A 394 7.32 -19.15 -24.52
C MET A 394 7.16 -20.31 -25.50
N LYS A 395 7.87 -21.42 -25.29
CA LYS A 395 7.79 -22.59 -26.20
C LYS A 395 6.36 -23.10 -26.31
N LYS A 396 5.68 -23.26 -25.17
CA LYS A 396 4.27 -23.68 -25.12
C LYS A 396 3.38 -22.70 -25.88
N TYR A 397 3.50 -21.40 -25.59
CA TYR A 397 2.64 -20.36 -26.17
C TYR A 397 2.75 -20.30 -27.70
N PHE A 398 3.96 -20.34 -28.24
CA PHE A 398 4.16 -20.30 -29.69
C PHE A 398 3.76 -21.62 -30.37
N ALA A 399 3.97 -22.78 -29.74
CA ALA A 399 3.53 -24.07 -30.27
C ALA A 399 1.99 -24.18 -30.36
N GLU A 400 1.27 -23.57 -29.42
CA GLU A 400 -0.20 -23.56 -29.40
C GLU A 400 -0.82 -22.49 -30.33
N GLY A 401 -0.01 -21.66 -30.97
CA GLY A 401 -0.44 -20.54 -31.81
C GLY A 401 -0.70 -19.27 -31.00
N ALA A 402 0.12 -18.25 -31.29
CA ALA A 402 0.08 -16.93 -30.64
C ALA A 402 -1.19 -16.15 -31.01
N SER A 403 -1.82 -15.55 -30.00
CA SER A 403 -2.93 -14.60 -30.17
C SER A 403 -3.00 -13.63 -29.00
N TYR A 404 -3.62 -12.47 -29.24
CA TYR A 404 -3.75 -11.42 -28.23
C TYR A 404 -4.57 -11.88 -27.02
N GLU A 405 -5.66 -12.63 -27.23
CA GLU A 405 -6.49 -13.12 -26.12
C GLU A 405 -5.75 -14.10 -25.21
N LYS A 406 -4.96 -15.03 -25.80
CA LYS A 406 -4.11 -15.92 -25.01
C LYS A 406 -3.02 -15.14 -24.27
N TRP A 407 -2.39 -14.17 -24.95
CA TRP A 407 -1.33 -13.34 -24.36
C TRP A 407 -1.83 -12.56 -23.14
N LYS A 408 -3.00 -11.92 -23.23
CA LYS A 408 -3.60 -11.14 -22.14
C LYS A 408 -4.04 -11.97 -20.94
N SER A 409 -4.23 -13.28 -21.11
CA SER A 409 -4.78 -14.15 -20.06
C SER A 409 -3.78 -14.50 -18.96
N ASP A 410 -2.49 -14.22 -19.15
CA ASP A 410 -1.42 -14.53 -18.21
C ASP A 410 -0.43 -13.35 -18.11
N ALA A 411 -0.38 -12.73 -16.93
CA ALA A 411 0.48 -11.57 -16.69
C ALA A 411 1.97 -11.90 -16.82
N PHE A 412 2.41 -13.08 -16.39
CA PHE A 412 3.81 -13.47 -16.53
C PHE A 412 4.17 -13.75 -17.97
N LEU A 413 3.26 -14.32 -18.77
CA LEU A 413 3.44 -14.44 -20.21
C LEU A 413 3.61 -13.07 -20.87
N GLY A 414 2.72 -12.12 -20.53
CA GLY A 414 2.79 -10.76 -21.04
C GLY A 414 4.10 -10.05 -20.67
N LEU A 415 4.56 -10.26 -19.43
CA LEU A 415 5.80 -9.67 -18.92
C LEU A 415 7.04 -10.14 -19.68
N ILE A 416 7.07 -11.37 -20.18
CA ILE A 416 8.18 -11.89 -20.97
C ILE A 416 8.44 -11.01 -22.21
N MET A 417 7.39 -10.57 -22.90
CA MET A 417 7.52 -9.72 -24.10
C MET A 417 8.27 -8.42 -23.77
N PHE A 418 7.85 -7.72 -22.70
CA PHE A 418 8.48 -6.47 -22.30
C PHE A 418 9.87 -6.68 -21.70
N ARG A 419 10.10 -7.81 -21.00
CA ARG A 419 11.41 -8.23 -20.54
C ARG A 419 12.39 -8.39 -21.71
N GLN A 420 12.00 -9.03 -22.81
CA GLN A 420 12.87 -9.15 -23.99
C GLN A 420 13.24 -7.80 -24.59
N MET A 421 12.32 -6.83 -24.56
CA MET A 421 12.61 -5.45 -24.97
C MET A 421 13.62 -4.80 -24.03
N GLN A 422 13.44 -4.96 -22.72
CA GLN A 422 14.38 -4.47 -21.73
C GLN A 422 15.77 -5.12 -21.93
N GLU A 423 15.86 -6.41 -22.20
CA GLU A 423 17.13 -7.11 -22.46
C GLU A 423 17.79 -6.62 -23.75
N GLY A 424 16.99 -6.24 -24.76
CA GLY A 424 17.47 -5.73 -26.04
C GLY A 424 17.93 -4.26 -26.03
N PHE A 425 17.33 -3.42 -25.17
CA PHE A 425 17.50 -1.97 -25.23
C PHE A 425 17.90 -1.31 -23.90
N GLY A 426 17.90 -2.05 -22.79
CA GLY A 426 18.25 -1.56 -21.45
C GLY A 426 17.19 -0.67 -20.79
N TRP A 427 17.32 -0.45 -19.48
CA TRP A 427 16.34 0.32 -18.70
C TRP A 427 16.25 1.79 -19.06
N GLU A 428 17.33 2.40 -19.57
CA GLU A 428 17.33 3.80 -19.99
C GLU A 428 16.37 4.07 -21.16
N SER A 429 16.11 3.06 -22.01
CA SER A 429 15.08 3.15 -23.05
C SER A 429 13.66 3.21 -22.47
N PHE A 430 13.37 2.49 -21.39
CA PHE A 430 12.08 2.55 -20.70
C PHE A 430 11.89 3.91 -20.02
N LYS A 431 12.94 4.44 -19.39
CA LYS A 431 12.94 5.80 -18.84
C LYS A 431 12.62 6.86 -19.90
N ALA A 432 13.33 6.81 -21.04
CA ALA A 432 13.06 7.70 -22.16
C ALA A 432 11.62 7.54 -22.69
N PHE A 433 11.12 6.30 -22.79
CA PHE A 433 9.75 6.01 -23.17
C PHE A 433 8.70 6.62 -22.22
N PHE A 434 8.85 6.46 -20.90
CA PHE A 434 7.93 7.06 -19.94
C PHE A 434 7.96 8.59 -20.00
N LYS A 435 9.14 9.17 -20.18
CA LYS A 435 9.30 10.62 -20.39
C LYS A 435 8.55 11.12 -21.62
N GLU A 436 8.55 10.38 -22.74
CA GLU A 436 7.73 10.74 -23.91
C GLU A 436 6.23 10.66 -23.59
N TYR A 437 5.78 9.63 -22.88
CA TYR A 437 4.37 9.50 -22.47
C TYR A 437 3.91 10.64 -21.55
N GLN A 438 4.76 11.09 -20.63
CA GLN A 438 4.47 12.24 -19.78
C GLN A 438 4.26 13.53 -20.60
N LYS A 439 4.98 13.73 -21.71
CA LYS A 439 4.80 14.88 -22.61
C LYS A 439 3.47 14.84 -23.37
N ILE A 440 3.02 13.66 -23.78
CA ILE A 440 1.72 13.51 -24.47
C ILE A 440 0.57 13.82 -23.51
N GLY A 441 0.69 13.38 -22.25
CA GLY A 441 -0.23 13.75 -21.19
C GLY A 441 -1.59 13.00 -21.23
N PRO A 442 -2.59 13.48 -20.47
CA PRO A 442 -3.80 12.72 -20.12
C PRO A 442 -4.80 12.54 -21.28
N SER A 443 -4.60 13.18 -22.44
CA SER A 443 -5.46 13.02 -23.61
C SER A 443 -5.51 11.58 -24.14
N ILE A 444 -4.47 10.78 -23.84
CA ILE A 444 -4.36 9.36 -24.16
C ILE A 444 -5.51 8.53 -23.56
N GLY A 445 -6.11 8.97 -22.44
CA GLY A 445 -7.24 8.28 -21.82
C GLY A 445 -8.46 8.09 -22.74
N ARG A 446 -8.53 8.82 -23.86
CA ARG A 446 -9.61 8.72 -24.87
C ARG A 446 -9.35 7.65 -25.93
N LEU A 447 -8.15 7.09 -26.00
CA LEU A 447 -7.79 6.08 -26.98
C LEU A 447 -8.39 4.72 -26.62
N ASN A 448 -8.86 4.00 -27.65
CA ASN A 448 -9.25 2.61 -27.50
C ASN A 448 -8.03 1.69 -27.36
N ASP A 449 -8.26 0.41 -27.09
CA ASP A 449 -7.20 -0.57 -26.84
C ASP A 449 -6.22 -0.74 -28.02
N GLN A 450 -6.71 -0.77 -29.27
CA GLN A 450 -5.86 -0.86 -30.46
C GLN A 450 -5.00 0.40 -30.62
N GLN A 451 -5.61 1.57 -30.47
CA GLN A 451 -4.90 2.86 -30.55
C GLN A 451 -3.82 2.99 -29.46
N LYS A 452 -4.06 2.45 -28.26
CA LYS A 452 -3.05 2.41 -27.21
C LYS A 452 -1.88 1.50 -27.57
N ARG A 453 -2.13 0.30 -28.13
CA ARG A 453 -1.06 -0.59 -28.62
C ARG A 453 -0.22 0.07 -29.71
N ASP A 454 -0.89 0.69 -30.68
CA ASP A 454 -0.23 1.39 -31.79
C ASP A 454 0.63 2.54 -31.28
N LEU A 455 0.10 3.38 -30.39
CA LEU A 455 0.85 4.47 -29.76
C LEU A 455 2.04 3.95 -28.96
N TRP A 456 1.86 2.84 -28.24
CA TRP A 456 2.92 2.22 -27.44
C TRP A 456 4.08 1.78 -28.32
N VAL A 457 3.79 0.99 -29.37
CA VAL A 457 4.81 0.49 -30.31
C VAL A 457 5.47 1.63 -31.06
N LYS A 458 4.69 2.61 -31.53
CA LYS A 458 5.21 3.79 -32.22
C LYS A 458 6.18 4.58 -31.34
N THR A 459 5.75 4.90 -30.12
CA THR A 459 6.54 5.70 -29.18
C THR A 459 7.83 5.00 -28.81
N TYR A 460 7.75 3.72 -28.43
CA TYR A 460 8.96 2.98 -28.05
C TYR A 460 9.88 2.73 -29.25
N SER A 461 9.34 2.41 -30.43
CA SER A 461 10.13 2.26 -31.67
C SER A 461 10.92 3.52 -32.01
N ASN A 462 10.31 4.69 -31.80
CA ASN A 462 10.96 5.98 -31.99
C ASN A 462 12.05 6.27 -30.95
N VAL A 463 11.89 5.79 -29.71
CA VAL A 463 12.92 5.88 -28.67
C VAL A 463 14.13 5.03 -29.03
N VAL A 464 13.92 3.76 -29.41
CA VAL A 464 15.03 2.81 -29.68
C VAL A 464 15.53 2.81 -31.12
N LYS A 465 14.93 3.61 -32.00
CA LYS A 465 15.26 3.71 -33.42
C LYS A 465 15.24 2.33 -34.12
N ARG A 466 14.22 1.54 -33.83
CA ARG A 466 13.95 0.23 -34.43
C ARG A 466 12.45 0.04 -34.65
N ASN A 467 12.07 -0.66 -35.71
CA ASN A 467 10.69 -1.04 -35.94
C ASN A 467 10.35 -2.28 -35.10
N LEU A 468 9.51 -2.10 -34.08
CA LEU A 468 9.05 -3.17 -33.18
C LEU A 468 7.72 -3.81 -33.60
N ALA A 469 7.05 -3.31 -34.64
CA ALA A 469 5.78 -3.87 -35.07
C ALA A 469 5.88 -5.38 -35.45
N PRO A 470 6.93 -5.86 -36.14
CA PRO A 470 7.11 -7.29 -36.38
C PRO A 470 7.25 -8.12 -35.10
N PHE A 471 7.87 -7.56 -34.06
CA PHE A 471 8.04 -8.24 -32.76
C PHE A 471 6.70 -8.39 -32.05
N PHE A 472 5.92 -7.30 -31.95
CA PHE A 472 4.57 -7.30 -31.37
C PHE A 472 3.62 -8.25 -32.11
N ASN A 473 3.60 -8.20 -33.44
CA ASN A 473 2.78 -9.12 -34.25
C ASN A 473 3.18 -10.58 -34.06
N THR A 474 4.48 -10.89 -33.88
CA THR A 474 4.93 -12.27 -33.61
C THR A 474 4.38 -12.76 -32.27
N TRP A 475 4.34 -11.91 -31.24
CA TRP A 475 3.71 -12.18 -29.95
C TRP A 475 2.18 -12.25 -29.99
N GLY A 476 1.55 -12.10 -31.16
CA GLY A 476 0.10 -12.07 -31.30
C GLY A 476 -0.52 -10.75 -30.82
N VAL A 477 0.28 -9.74 -30.48
CA VAL A 477 -0.16 -8.41 -30.06
C VAL A 477 -0.25 -7.52 -31.30
N GLY A 478 -1.41 -7.53 -31.95
CA GLY A 478 -1.59 -6.94 -33.29
C GLY A 478 -1.43 -5.40 -33.32
N ILE A 479 -0.67 -4.94 -34.32
CA ILE A 479 -0.42 -3.52 -34.64
C ILE A 479 -1.07 -3.16 -35.97
N SER A 480 -1.71 -1.99 -36.05
CA SER A 480 -2.41 -1.56 -37.27
C SER A 480 -1.49 -1.41 -38.48
N GLU A 481 -2.03 -1.61 -39.68
CA GLU A 481 -1.30 -1.45 -40.94
C GLU A 481 -0.74 -0.03 -41.10
N GLU A 482 -1.48 0.98 -40.65
CA GLU A 482 -1.04 2.38 -40.64
C GLU A 482 0.25 2.55 -39.82
N THR A 483 0.25 2.04 -38.59
CA THR A 483 1.44 2.11 -37.71
C THR A 483 2.60 1.29 -38.26
N GLN A 484 2.33 0.13 -38.85
CA GLN A 484 3.36 -0.68 -39.52
C GLN A 484 4.00 0.07 -40.69
N LYS A 485 3.20 0.76 -41.50
CA LYS A 485 3.67 1.59 -42.62
C LYS A 485 4.50 2.77 -42.12
N GLU A 486 4.05 3.45 -41.07
CA GLU A 486 4.79 4.56 -40.47
C GLU A 486 6.18 4.13 -39.96
N LEU A 487 6.27 2.95 -39.34
CA LEU A 487 7.52 2.43 -38.80
C LEU A 487 8.42 1.74 -39.85
N SER A 488 7.97 1.60 -41.11
CA SER A 488 8.70 0.87 -42.16
C SER A 488 10.06 1.48 -42.50
N GLY A 489 10.27 2.78 -42.24
CA GLY A 489 11.55 3.45 -42.42
C GLY A 489 12.62 3.09 -41.37
N LEU A 490 12.23 2.45 -40.25
CA LEU A 490 13.15 1.97 -39.23
C LEU A 490 13.52 0.51 -39.46
N ARG A 491 14.77 0.13 -39.14
CA ARG A 491 15.21 -1.27 -39.20
C ARG A 491 14.39 -2.14 -38.24
N ALA A 492 13.79 -3.21 -38.76
CA ALA A 492 13.05 -4.18 -37.96
C ALA A 492 13.93 -4.82 -36.88
N TRP A 493 13.34 -5.06 -35.71
CA TRP A 493 14.00 -5.74 -34.60
C TRP A 493 13.14 -6.87 -34.04
N LYS A 494 13.82 -7.95 -33.68
CA LYS A 494 13.34 -9.06 -32.85
C LYS A 494 14.53 -9.55 -32.02
N PRO A 495 14.30 -10.20 -30.86
CA PRO A 495 15.35 -10.90 -30.15
C PRO A 495 16.01 -11.98 -31.02
N TYR A 496 17.26 -12.33 -30.72
CA TYR A 496 17.93 -13.45 -31.39
C TYR A 496 17.20 -14.78 -31.10
N ASN A 497 17.13 -15.67 -32.09
CA ASN A 497 16.42 -16.96 -32.00
C ASN A 497 14.95 -16.85 -31.53
N PHE A 498 14.23 -15.83 -32.02
CA PHE A 498 12.84 -15.58 -31.67
C PHE A 498 11.89 -15.64 -32.89
N PRO A 499 10.72 -16.33 -32.80
CA PRO A 499 10.25 -17.10 -31.64
C PRO A 499 11.14 -18.34 -31.39
N PRO A 500 11.23 -18.84 -30.14
CA PRO A 500 12.00 -20.05 -29.88
C PRO A 500 11.39 -21.20 -30.67
N VAL A 501 12.19 -21.78 -31.56
CA VAL A 501 11.89 -23.08 -32.16
C VAL A 501 12.08 -24.17 -31.10
N ASN A 502 11.21 -25.19 -31.15
CA ASN A 502 11.15 -26.27 -30.16
C ASN A 502 12.51 -26.92 -29.90
#